data_AF-A0A948MU93-F1
#
_entry.id   AF-A0A948MU93-F1
#
_cell.length_a   1.000
_cell.length_b   1.000
_cell.length_c   1.000
_cell.angle_alpha   90.00
_cell.angle_beta   90.00
_cell.angle_gamma   90.00
#
_symmetry.space_group_name_H-M   'P 1'
#
loop_
_entity.id
_entity.type
_entity.pdbx_description
1 polymer ?
#
loop_
_entity_poly.entity_id
_entity_poly.type
_entity_poly.pdbx_seq_one_letter_code
_entity_poly.pdbx_strand_id
1 'polypeptide(L)'
;MALAAEHDETTTLGTLPEWRLTDMYDGPDSAALTGDLVEATQASAAFATAYAGKIGGLQGADLGAAVAEYERIDEILSRVSSYAQLVHSGDMSDPEVGRFYQSVVER
;
A
#
# COMPACT_ATOMS: atom_id res chain seq x y z
N MET A 1 53.26 10.27 -16.89
CA MET A 1 53.44 9.01 -16.13
C MET A 1 52.07 8.60 -15.64
N ALA A 2 51.46 7.63 -16.32
CA ALA A 2 50.10 7.16 -16.03
C ALA A 2 50.09 6.34 -14.74
N LEU A 3 49.13 6.59 -13.86
CA LEU A 3 48.53 5.54 -13.05
C LEU A 3 47.09 5.41 -13.54
N ALA A 4 46.88 4.46 -14.44
CA ALA A 4 45.54 3.93 -14.66
C ALA A 4 45.13 3.29 -13.34
N ALA A 5 44.00 3.73 -12.78
CA ALA A 5 43.32 2.95 -11.77
C ALA A 5 42.91 1.64 -12.45
N GLU A 6 43.45 0.53 -11.98
CA GLU A 6 42.99 -0.80 -12.35
C GLU A 6 41.54 -0.91 -11.85
N HIS A 7 40.59 -0.81 -12.77
CA HIS A 7 39.22 -1.24 -12.52
C HIS A 7 39.23 -2.76 -12.66
N ASP A 8 39.04 -3.45 -11.53
CA ASP A 8 38.75 -4.89 -11.53
C ASP A 8 37.39 -5.10 -12.20
N GLU A 9 37.43 -5.46 -13.48
CA GLU A 9 36.26 -5.80 -14.27
C GLU A 9 35.65 -7.09 -13.71
N THR A 10 34.34 -7.06 -13.46
CA THR A 10 33.44 -8.19 -13.15
C THR A 10 33.44 -8.77 -11.73
N THR A 11 33.29 -7.93 -10.69
CA THR A 11 32.54 -8.40 -9.52
C THR A 11 31.06 -8.54 -9.91
N THR A 12 30.60 -9.76 -10.15
CA THR A 12 29.17 -10.05 -10.29
C THR A 12 28.50 -9.79 -8.95
N LEU A 13 27.77 -8.67 -8.81
CA LEU A 13 27.11 -8.26 -7.57
C LEU A 13 25.97 -9.21 -7.12
N GLY A 14 25.66 -10.22 -7.92
CA GLY A 14 24.57 -11.16 -7.66
C GLY A 14 23.19 -10.53 -7.87
N THR A 15 22.15 -11.23 -7.42
CA THR A 15 20.79 -10.71 -7.39
C THR A 15 20.64 -9.73 -6.23
N LEU A 16 19.99 -8.58 -6.45
CA LEU A 16 19.70 -7.65 -5.37
C LEU A 16 18.75 -8.31 -4.35
N PRO A 17 18.95 -8.08 -3.05
CA PRO A 17 17.99 -8.53 -2.05
C PRO A 17 16.68 -7.74 -2.19
N GLU A 18 15.56 -8.45 -2.08
CA GLU A 18 14.22 -7.88 -2.13
C GLU A 18 13.51 -8.04 -0.78
N TRP A 19 12.54 -7.17 -0.50
CA TRP A 19 11.68 -7.34 0.66
C TRP A 19 10.77 -8.55 0.48
N ARG A 20 10.68 -9.40 1.50
CA ARG A 20 9.66 -10.47 1.54
C ARG A 20 8.33 -9.87 1.96
N LEU A 21 7.44 -9.63 1.00
CA LEU A 21 6.15 -8.98 1.23
C LEU A 21 4.97 -9.94 1.47
N THR A 22 5.22 -11.25 1.48
CA THR A 22 4.18 -12.28 1.65
C THR A 22 3.50 -12.24 3.02
N ASP A 23 4.08 -11.57 4.02
CA ASP A 23 3.41 -11.32 5.30
C ASP A 23 2.26 -10.31 5.18
N MET A 24 2.26 -9.51 4.11
CA MET A 24 1.18 -8.57 3.79
C MET A 24 0.23 -9.20 2.77
N TYR A 25 0.74 -9.55 1.59
CA TYR A 25 -0.01 -10.17 0.50
C TYR A 25 0.91 -11.08 -0.33
N ASP A 26 0.37 -12.19 -0.81
CA ASP A 26 1.10 -13.16 -1.64
C ASP A 26 1.58 -12.58 -2.98
N GLY A 27 0.95 -11.51 -3.46
CA GLY A 27 1.26 -10.87 -4.73
C GLY A 27 0.25 -9.78 -5.11
N PRO A 28 0.54 -9.00 -6.18
CA PRO A 28 -0.35 -7.94 -6.70
C PRO A 28 -1.74 -8.44 -7.10
N ASP A 29 -1.85 -9.71 -7.51
CA ASP A 29 -3.11 -10.35 -7.89
C ASP A 29 -3.72 -11.21 -6.76
N SER A 30 -3.26 -11.05 -5.52
CA SER A 30 -3.74 -11.88 -4.41
C SER A 30 -5.22 -11.63 -4.11
N ALA A 31 -5.93 -12.71 -3.76
CA ALA A 31 -7.32 -12.63 -3.35
C ALA A 31 -7.50 -11.80 -2.07
N ALA A 32 -6.53 -11.85 -1.16
CA ALA A 32 -6.54 -11.06 0.07
C ALA A 32 -6.47 -9.55 -0.22
N LEU A 33 -5.55 -9.11 -1.09
CA LEU A 33 -5.45 -7.70 -1.51
C LEU A 33 -6.73 -7.22 -2.20
N THR A 34 -7.27 -8.04 -3.10
CA THR A 34 -8.54 -7.73 -3.78
C THR A 34 -9.69 -7.60 -2.78
N GLY A 35 -9.74 -8.48 -1.78
CA GLY A 35 -10.73 -8.44 -0.70
C GLY A 35 -10.64 -7.15 0.11
N ASP A 36 -9.45 -6.79 0.55
CA ASP A 36 -9.18 -5.58 1.32
C ASP A 36 -9.56 -4.30 0.54
N LEU A 37 -9.24 -4.23 -0.74
CA LEU A 37 -9.63 -3.12 -1.61
C LEU A 37 -11.15 -2.98 -1.74
N VAL A 38 -11.86 -4.10 -1.90
CA VAL A 38 -13.34 -4.12 -1.97
C VAL A 38 -13.94 -3.72 -0.64
N GLU A 39 -13.43 -4.26 0.47
CA GLU A 39 -13.89 -3.95 1.82
C GLU A 39 -13.72 -2.47 2.13
N ALA A 40 -12.52 -1.90 1.91
CA ALA A 40 -12.24 -0.49 2.16
C ALA A 40 -13.16 0.42 1.34
N THR A 41 -13.44 0.07 0.09
CA THR A 41 -14.37 0.83 -0.77
C THR A 41 -15.79 0.84 -0.19
N GLN A 42 -16.31 -0.34 0.17
CA GLN A 42 -17.67 -0.48 0.69
C GLN A 42 -17.82 0.17 2.06
N ALA A 43 -16.85 -0.05 2.95
CA ALA A 43 -16.84 0.52 4.29
C ALA A 43 -16.74 2.05 4.24
N SER A 44 -15.89 2.61 3.38
CA SER A 44 -15.79 4.08 3.20
C SER A 44 -17.11 4.70 2.73
N ALA A 45 -17.80 4.05 1.79
CA ALA A 45 -19.11 4.53 1.31
C ALA A 45 -20.20 4.46 2.40
N ALA A 46 -20.20 3.36 3.18
CA ALA A 46 -21.10 3.21 4.32
C ALA A 46 -20.80 4.25 5.41
N PHE A 47 -19.52 4.48 5.72
CA PHE A 47 -19.07 5.47 6.68
C PHE A 47 -19.51 6.88 6.29
N ALA A 48 -19.30 7.27 5.03
CA ALA A 48 -19.75 8.56 4.53
C ALA A 48 -21.28 8.72 4.65
N THR A 49 -22.04 7.68 4.30
CA THR A 49 -23.51 7.68 4.44
C THR A 49 -23.94 7.84 5.90
N ALA A 50 -23.24 7.17 6.82
CA ALA A 50 -23.54 7.19 8.24
C ALA A 50 -23.20 8.54 8.89
N TYR A 51 -22.07 9.15 8.55
CA TYR A 51 -21.46 10.21 9.36
C TYR A 51 -21.24 11.56 8.66
N ALA A 52 -21.25 11.64 7.33
CA ALA A 52 -21.00 12.90 6.62
C ALA A 52 -22.03 13.98 7.01
N GLY A 53 -21.55 15.14 7.46
CA GLY A 53 -22.38 16.26 7.93
C GLY A 53 -23.11 16.02 9.27
N LYS A 54 -22.93 14.85 9.90
CA LYS A 54 -23.65 14.45 11.13
C LYS A 54 -22.77 14.42 12.38
N ILE A 55 -21.44 14.44 12.21
CA ILE A 55 -20.45 14.35 13.31
C ILE A 55 -20.73 15.32 14.47
N GLY A 56 -21.06 16.58 14.18
CA GLY A 56 -21.31 17.59 15.20
C GLY A 56 -22.53 17.35 16.09
N GLY A 57 -23.40 16.40 15.72
CA GLY A 57 -24.57 16.00 16.51
C GLY A 57 -24.41 14.69 17.28
N LEU A 58 -23.26 13.99 17.14
CA LEU A 58 -23.04 12.72 17.80
C LEU A 58 -22.77 12.89 19.30
N GLN A 59 -23.28 11.95 20.09
CA GLN A 59 -22.92 11.84 21.50
C GLN A 59 -21.59 11.09 21.65
N GLY A 60 -20.94 11.18 22.82
CA GLY A 60 -19.58 10.68 23.02
C GLY A 60 -19.38 9.21 22.64
N ALA A 61 -20.34 8.32 22.94
CA ALA A 61 -20.26 6.92 22.56
C ALA A 61 -20.35 6.72 21.03
N ASP A 62 -21.25 7.43 20.36
CA ASP A 62 -21.44 7.33 18.92
C ASP A 62 -20.27 7.95 18.15
N LEU A 63 -19.68 9.03 18.69
CA LEU A 63 -18.45 9.61 18.16
C LEU A 63 -17.28 8.64 18.29
N GLY A 64 -17.14 7.97 19.44
CA GLY A 64 -16.12 6.94 19.63
C GLY A 64 -16.27 5.79 18.64
N ALA A 65 -17.50 5.34 18.38
CA ALA A 65 -17.77 4.33 17.36
C ALA A 65 -17.42 4.81 15.94
N ALA A 66 -17.70 6.08 15.61
CA ALA A 66 -17.31 6.67 14.34
C ALA A 66 -15.78 6.71 14.18
N VAL A 67 -15.04 7.10 15.22
CA VAL A 67 -13.57 7.13 15.18
C VAL A 67 -13.01 5.72 15.00
N ALA A 68 -13.50 4.74 15.75
CA ALA A 68 -13.03 3.36 15.64
C ALA A 68 -13.28 2.77 14.25
N GLU A 69 -14.43 3.05 13.62
CA GLU A 69 -14.69 2.58 12.25
C GLU A 69 -13.79 3.29 11.23
N TYR A 70 -13.53 4.59 11.41
CA TYR A 70 -12.58 5.31 10.57
C TYR A 70 -11.16 4.72 10.66
N GLU A 71 -10.67 4.46 11.88
CA GLU A 71 -9.36 3.85 12.12
C GLU A 71 -9.25 2.47 11.47
N ARG A 72 -10.31 1.66 11.57
CA ARG A 72 -10.35 0.32 10.95
C ARG A 72 -10.26 0.40 9.42
N ILE A 73 -10.94 1.36 8.80
CA ILE A 73 -10.87 1.59 7.35
C ILE A 73 -9.46 2.07 6.96
N ASP A 74 -8.91 3.03 7.72
CA ASP A 74 -7.58 3.58 7.49
C ASP A 74 -6.47 2.52 7.62
N GLU A 75 -6.61 1.58 8.56
CA GLU A 75 -5.65 0.48 8.73
C GLU A 75 -5.57 -0.41 7.49
N ILE A 76 -6.72 -0.73 6.86
CA ILE A 76 -6.77 -1.49 5.61
C ILE A 76 -6.09 -0.69 4.49
N LEU A 77 -6.47 0.58 4.32
CA LEU A 77 -5.92 1.45 3.27
C LEU A 77 -4.41 1.66 3.43
N SER A 78 -3.95 1.85 4.67
CA SER A 78 -2.54 2.03 5.00
C SER A 78 -1.72 0.77 4.73
N ARG A 79 -2.26 -0.42 5.05
CA ARG A 79 -1.62 -1.70 4.72
C ARG A 79 -1.49 -1.89 3.21
N VAL A 80 -2.58 -1.68 2.47
CA VAL A 80 -2.61 -1.78 1.01
C VAL A 80 -1.62 -0.80 0.35
N SER A 81 -1.64 0.47 0.78
CA SER A 81 -0.76 1.51 0.23
C SER A 81 0.72 1.24 0.53
N SER A 82 1.02 0.76 1.74
CA SER A 82 2.39 0.38 2.12
C SER A 82 2.91 -0.77 1.28
N TYR A 83 2.08 -1.79 1.03
CA TYR A 83 2.44 -2.89 0.13
C TYR A 83 2.73 -2.39 -1.29
N ALA A 84 1.83 -1.58 -1.86
CA ALA A 84 2.00 -1.05 -3.21
C ALA A 84 3.27 -0.20 -3.34
N GLN A 85 3.57 0.63 -2.34
CA GLN A 85 4.78 1.44 -2.30
C GLN A 85 6.05 0.58 -2.23
N LEU A 86 6.06 -0.48 -1.42
CA LEU A 86 7.21 -1.38 -1.29
C LEU A 86 7.46 -2.18 -2.57
N VAL A 87 6.39 -2.68 -3.22
CA VAL A 87 6.49 -3.31 -4.54
C VAL A 87 7.07 -2.33 -5.57
N HIS A 88 6.53 -1.11 -5.62
CA HIS A 88 7.02 -0.06 -6.52
C HIS A 88 8.48 0.32 -6.28
N SER A 89 8.89 0.39 -5.02
CA SER A 89 10.26 0.72 -4.65
C SER A 89 11.26 -0.40 -4.96
N GLY A 90 10.78 -1.64 -5.15
CA GLY A 90 11.60 -2.79 -5.56
C GLY A 90 12.05 -2.70 -7.02
N ASP A 91 11.17 -2.27 -7.92
CA ASP A 91 11.49 -2.04 -9.34
C ASP A 91 10.62 -0.94 -9.95
N MET A 92 11.07 0.31 -9.84
CA MET A 92 10.38 1.47 -10.43
C MET A 92 10.47 1.53 -11.96
N SER A 93 11.29 0.68 -12.58
CA SER A 93 11.47 0.65 -14.04
C SER A 93 10.50 -0.30 -14.74
N ASP A 94 9.91 -1.25 -14.00
CA ASP A 94 8.90 -2.18 -14.51
C ASP A 94 7.53 -1.48 -14.70
N PRO A 95 7.01 -1.41 -15.94
CA PRO A 95 5.69 -0.82 -16.22
C PRO A 95 4.52 -1.52 -15.53
N GLU A 96 4.61 -2.82 -15.24
CA GLU A 96 3.56 -3.57 -14.55
C GLU A 96 3.48 -3.17 -13.08
N VAL A 97 4.65 -3.02 -12.44
CA VAL A 97 4.78 -2.49 -11.08
C VAL A 97 4.26 -1.05 -10.99
N GLY A 98 4.61 -0.21 -11.97
CA GLY A 98 4.07 1.15 -12.07
C GLY A 98 2.55 1.17 -12.22
N ARG A 99 1.98 0.33 -13.10
CA ARG A 99 0.53 0.23 -13.30
C ARG A 99 -0.19 -0.25 -12.03
N PHE A 100 0.36 -1.26 -11.36
CA PHE A 100 -0.18 -1.75 -10.10
C PHE A 100 -0.20 -0.67 -9.02
N TYR A 101 0.90 0.07 -8.85
CA TYR A 101 0.94 1.16 -7.89
C TYR A 101 -0.13 2.24 -8.17
N GLN A 102 -0.28 2.65 -9.43
CA GLN A 102 -1.30 3.62 -9.83
C GLN A 102 -2.73 3.09 -9.60
N SER A 103 -2.99 1.82 -9.91
CA SER A 103 -4.32 1.23 -9.72
C SER A 103 -4.75 1.15 -8.25
N VAL A 104 -3.78 1.10 -7.33
CA VAL A 104 -4.02 1.16 -5.89
C VAL A 104 -4.22 2.60 -5.41
N VAL A 105 -3.37 3.55 -5.85
CA VAL A 105 -3.37 4.93 -5.33
C VAL A 105 -4.46 5.82 -5.92
N GLU A 106 -4.87 5.61 -7.17
CA GLU A 106 -5.89 6.45 -7.84
C GLU A 106 -7.32 5.92 -7.70
N ARG A 107 -7.53 4.89 -6.87
CA ARG A 107 -8.81 4.19 -6.76
C ARG A 107 -9.92 5.02 -6.10
#